data_AF-A0AAE2D134-F1
#
_entry.id   AF-A0AAE2D134-F1
#
_cell.length_a   1.000
_cell.length_b   1.000
_cell.length_c   1.000
_cell.angle_alpha   90.00
_cell.angle_beta   90.00
_cell.angle_gamma   90.00
#
_symmetry.space_group_name_H-M   'P 1'
#
loop_
_entity.id
_entity.type
_entity.pdbx_description
1 polymer ?
#
loop_
_entity_poly.entity_id
_entity_poly.type
_entity_poly.pdbx_seq_one_letter_code
_entity_poly.pdbx_strand_id
1 'polypeptide(L)'
;MKSFSRAYPQSTAGHPIELRFDVNTSQFYYAFIPTQQICTNMHTSVLVIEIFVPMIIHYPNGIRVHFKPEQLFYEIYESDSNLMFVYAPCSLSANTSIQLIEIVITSNQTESMKNLANFKTHSKFMPILFLIVKLLSDLCICHV
;
A
#
# COMPACT_ATOMS: atom_id res chain seq x y z
N MET A 1 -20.41 -3.65 13.50
CA MET A 1 -19.26 -4.13 12.69
C MET A 1 -18.33 -2.98 12.30
N LYS A 2 -18.82 -1.91 11.68
CA LYS A 2 -18.02 -0.74 11.27
C LYS A 2 -17.17 -0.11 12.39
N SER A 3 -17.68 0.00 13.62
CA SER A 3 -16.91 0.58 14.74
C SER A 3 -15.75 -0.27 15.25
N PHE A 4 -15.73 -1.57 14.91
CA PHE A 4 -14.76 -2.57 15.38
C PHE A 4 -13.71 -2.94 14.33
N SER A 5 -13.96 -2.65 13.05
CA SER A 5 -12.98 -2.80 11.98
C SER A 5 -12.34 -1.45 11.75
N ARG A 6 -11.02 -1.32 11.93
CA ARG A 6 -10.30 -0.05 11.79
C ARG A 6 -9.05 -0.27 10.98
N ALA A 7 -8.60 0.78 10.31
CA ALA A 7 -7.23 0.76 9.81
C ALA A 7 -6.26 0.87 11.00
N TYR A 8 -5.21 0.05 11.02
CA TYR A 8 -4.18 0.09 12.07
C TYR A 8 -2.83 -0.44 11.56
N PRO A 9 -1.70 0.08 12.07
CA PRO A 9 -0.39 -0.47 11.78
C PRO A 9 -0.25 -1.88 12.38
N GLN A 10 0.07 -2.87 11.55
CA GLN A 10 0.43 -4.22 12.01
C GLN A 10 1.91 -4.30 12.41
N SER A 11 2.77 -3.59 11.69
CA SER A 11 4.19 -3.45 12.02
C SER A 11 4.67 -2.06 11.62
N THR A 12 5.67 -1.53 12.33
CA THR A 12 6.27 -0.20 12.07
C THR A 12 7.77 -0.27 12.34
N ALA A 13 8.58 0.15 11.37
CA ALA A 13 10.04 0.27 11.50
C ALA A 13 10.42 1.60 12.18
N GLY A 14 9.94 1.79 13.41
CA GLY A 14 10.14 3.04 14.12
C GLY A 14 9.36 3.13 15.43
N HIS A 15 9.39 4.33 16.02
CA HIS A 15 8.66 4.64 17.23
C HIS A 15 7.32 5.34 16.90
N PRO A 16 6.17 4.72 17.20
CA PRO A 16 4.86 5.34 16.99
C PRO A 16 4.72 6.64 17.78
N ILE A 17 4.10 7.66 17.19
CA ILE A 17 3.83 8.96 17.82
C ILE A 17 2.33 9.17 18.00
N GLU A 18 1.54 8.93 16.95
CA GLU A 18 0.11 9.17 17.00
C GLU A 18 -0.63 8.23 16.05
N LEU A 19 -1.78 7.74 16.50
CA LEU A 19 -2.73 6.96 15.71
C LEU A 19 -4.13 7.54 15.91
N ARG A 20 -4.81 7.86 14.81
CA ARG A 20 -6.23 8.24 14.82
C ARG A 20 -6.98 7.52 13.71
N PHE A 21 -8.20 7.13 14.04
CA PHE A 21 -9.14 6.58 13.06
C PHE A 21 -10.54 7.11 13.33
N ASP A 22 -11.09 7.83 12.36
CA ASP A 22 -12.47 8.30 12.39
C ASP A 22 -13.37 7.31 11.64
N VAL A 23 -14.24 6.66 12.40
CA VAL A 23 -15.18 5.64 11.90
C VAL A 23 -16.22 6.22 10.92
N ASN A 24 -16.56 7.51 11.08
CA ASN A 24 -17.59 8.17 10.28
C ASN A 24 -17.05 8.56 8.90
N THR A 25 -15.85 9.15 8.87
CA THR A 25 -15.20 9.62 7.63
C THR A 25 -14.31 8.56 6.99
N SER A 26 -14.05 7.44 7.69
CA SER A 26 -13.03 6.45 7.35
C SER A 26 -11.63 7.05 7.25
N GLN A 27 -11.37 8.20 7.87
CA GLN A 27 -10.05 8.81 7.84
C GLN A 27 -9.13 8.12 8.85
N PHE A 28 -8.01 7.62 8.34
CA PHE A 28 -6.90 7.11 9.13
C PHE A 28 -5.74 8.11 9.11
N TYR A 29 -5.17 8.38 10.28
CA TYR A 29 -3.94 9.15 10.44
C TYR A 29 -2.98 8.34 11.30
N TYR A 30 -1.73 8.22 10.85
CA TYR A 30 -0.67 7.62 11.63
C TYR A 30 0.64 8.37 11.46
N ALA A 31 1.34 8.59 12.56
CA ALA A 31 2.64 9.23 12.58
C ALA A 31 3.64 8.45 13.43
N PHE A 32 4.89 8.35 12.96
CA PHE A 32 5.96 7.66 13.66
C PHE A 32 7.33 8.24 13.31
N ILE A 33 8.30 8.05 14.21
CA ILE A 33 9.70 8.39 13.98
C ILE A 33 10.42 7.13 13.49
N PRO A 34 10.96 7.09 12.26
CA PRO A 34 11.64 5.89 11.77
C PRO A 34 12.90 5.64 12.60
N THR A 35 13.10 4.38 13.01
CA THR A 35 14.41 3.95 13.52
C THR A 35 15.35 3.85 12.32
N GLN A 36 16.56 4.40 12.42
CA GLN A 36 17.53 4.38 11.32
C GLN A 36 17.72 2.95 10.79
N GLN A 37 17.25 2.71 9.57
CA GLN A 37 17.56 1.50 8.83
C GLN A 37 18.77 1.78 7.94
N ILE A 38 19.79 0.94 8.05
CA ILE A 38 21.00 1.02 7.24
C ILE A 38 20.62 0.63 5.81
N CYS A 39 20.31 1.62 4.99
CA CYS A 39 20.24 1.46 3.56
C CYS A 39 21.67 1.41 2.99
N THR A 40 22.12 0.23 2.56
CA THR A 40 23.45 0.08 1.93
C THR A 40 23.48 0.57 0.49
N ASN A 41 22.33 0.69 -0.16
CA ASN A 41 22.19 1.13 -1.55
C ASN A 41 21.17 2.27 -1.66
N MET A 42 21.56 3.40 -2.26
CA MET A 42 20.68 4.57 -2.43
C MET A 42 19.57 4.36 -3.47
N HIS A 43 19.70 3.33 -4.31
CA HIS A 43 18.72 2.99 -5.35
C HIS A 43 17.64 1.99 -4.89
N THR A 44 17.68 1.55 -3.63
CA THR A 44 16.69 0.63 -3.06
C THR A 44 15.65 1.37 -2.21
N SER A 45 14.55 0.70 -1.92
CA SER A 45 13.54 1.13 -0.95
C SER A 45 13.46 0.14 0.20
N VAL A 46 13.09 0.63 1.38
CA VAL A 46 12.91 -0.18 2.59
C VAL A 46 11.45 -0.14 3.03
N LEU A 47 10.92 -1.30 3.44
CA LEU A 47 9.60 -1.40 4.05
C LEU A 47 9.65 -0.72 5.41
N VAL A 48 8.79 0.28 5.61
CA VAL A 48 8.76 1.06 6.85
C VAL A 48 7.52 0.83 7.70
N ILE A 49 6.43 0.33 7.10
CA ILE A 49 5.19 0.04 7.82
C ILE A 49 4.30 -0.91 7.01
N GLU A 50 3.62 -1.80 7.74
CA GLU A 50 2.52 -2.62 7.24
C GLU A 50 1.24 -2.17 7.93
N ILE A 51 0.18 -1.93 7.17
CA ILE A 51 -1.09 -1.41 7.67
C ILE A 51 -2.20 -2.37 7.26
N PHE A 52 -3.00 -2.80 8.23
CA PHE A 52 -4.29 -3.41 7.92
C PHE A 52 -5.27 -2.30 7.51
N VAL A 53 -5.87 -2.41 6.34
CA VAL A 53 -6.79 -1.43 5.74
C VAL A 53 -8.09 -2.15 5.40
N PRO A 54 -9.18 -1.99 6.18
CA PRO A 54 -10.43 -2.72 5.95
C PRO A 54 -11.20 -2.21 4.72
N MET A 55 -10.74 -2.60 3.53
CA MET A 55 -11.18 -2.04 2.24
C MET A 55 -12.70 -2.12 2.07
N ILE A 56 -13.28 -3.29 2.33
CA ILE A 56 -14.72 -3.53 2.10
C ILE A 56 -15.60 -2.69 3.04
N ILE A 57 -15.16 -2.45 4.27
CA ILE A 57 -15.99 -1.82 5.32
C ILE A 57 -15.88 -0.28 5.27
N HIS A 58 -14.68 0.23 5.00
CA HIS A 58 -14.37 1.66 5.13
C HIS A 58 -14.02 2.35 3.81
N TYR A 59 -13.59 1.59 2.80
CA TYR A 59 -13.05 2.11 1.55
C TYR A 59 -13.60 1.37 0.31
N PRO A 60 -14.93 1.21 0.17
CA PRO A 60 -15.53 0.38 -0.90
C PRO A 60 -15.23 0.91 -2.31
N ASN A 61 -14.86 2.19 -2.44
CA ASN A 61 -14.50 2.85 -3.70
C ASN A 61 -12.99 3.05 -3.85
N GLY A 62 -12.19 2.37 -3.04
CA GLY A 62 -10.75 2.57 -2.94
C GLY A 62 -10.35 3.73 -2.01
N ILE A 63 -9.05 4.01 -1.99
CA ILE A 63 -8.43 4.96 -1.07
C ILE A 63 -7.69 6.09 -1.78
N ARG A 64 -7.49 7.18 -1.04
CA ARG A 64 -6.45 8.19 -1.32
C ARG A 64 -5.48 8.21 -0.16
N VAL A 65 -4.20 8.29 -0.50
CA VAL A 65 -3.11 8.25 0.47
C VAL A 65 -2.27 9.50 0.32
N HIS A 66 -2.05 10.20 1.43
CA HIS A 66 -1.11 11.31 1.51
C HIS A 66 0.01 10.94 2.47
N PHE A 67 1.24 11.19 2.05
CA PHE A 67 2.42 10.95 2.86
C PHE A 67 3.14 12.25 3.14
N LYS A 68 3.77 12.29 4.31
CA LYS A 68 4.85 13.21 4.59
C LYS A 68 6.01 12.42 5.17
N PRO A 69 7.19 12.45 4.55
CA PRO A 69 7.50 13.15 3.30
C PRO A 69 6.83 12.50 2.06
N GLU A 70 6.75 13.21 0.94
CA GLU A 70 5.93 12.79 -0.23
C GLU A 70 6.54 11.67 -1.06
N GLN A 71 7.85 11.39 -0.91
CA GLN A 71 8.55 10.40 -1.70
C GLN A 71 8.31 8.94 -1.24
N LEU A 72 7.52 8.74 -0.18
CA LEU A 72 7.04 7.40 0.18
C LEU A 72 6.09 6.89 -0.90
N PHE A 73 6.08 5.57 -1.07
CA PHE A 73 5.13 4.90 -1.96
C PHE A 73 4.58 3.66 -1.29
N TYR A 74 3.50 3.11 -1.85
CA TYR A 74 2.82 1.98 -1.25
C TYR A 74 2.33 0.97 -2.28
N GLU A 75 2.14 -0.26 -1.80
CA GLU A 75 1.51 -1.35 -2.52
C GLU A 75 0.35 -1.91 -1.68
N ILE A 76 -0.74 -2.32 -2.35
CA ILE A 76 -1.88 -2.97 -1.71
C ILE A 76 -2.14 -4.29 -2.43
N TYR A 77 -2.25 -5.37 -1.67
CA TYR A 77 -2.70 -6.65 -2.19
C TYR A 77 -4.20 -6.80 -1.91
N GLU A 78 -5.01 -6.40 -2.89
CA GLU A 78 -6.48 -6.47 -2.83
C GLU A 78 -7.00 -7.92 -2.75
N SER A 79 -6.19 -8.91 -3.15
CA SER A 79 -6.50 -10.32 -2.96
C SER A 79 -6.28 -10.72 -1.49
N ASP A 80 -7.37 -10.68 -0.73
CA ASP A 80 -7.62 -11.30 0.59
C ASP A 80 -6.91 -10.73 1.82
N SER A 81 -5.80 -10.00 1.68
CA SER A 81 -5.00 -9.61 2.85
C SER A 81 -5.48 -8.33 3.56
N ASN A 82 -6.15 -7.41 2.85
CA ASN A 82 -6.41 -6.06 3.36
C ASN A 82 -5.14 -5.38 3.89
N LEU A 83 -3.97 -5.70 3.31
CA LEU A 83 -2.69 -5.16 3.74
C LEU A 83 -2.16 -4.12 2.76
N MET A 84 -1.69 -3.02 3.34
CA MET A 84 -0.95 -1.97 2.66
C MET A 84 0.48 -1.96 3.18
N PHE A 85 1.43 -2.04 2.26
CA PHE A 85 2.87 -2.00 2.53
C PHE A 85 3.40 -0.64 2.08
N VAL A 86 4.06 0.10 2.97
CA VAL A 86 4.63 1.42 2.64
C VAL A 86 6.14 1.37 2.68
N TYR A 87 6.74 1.93 1.65
CA TYR A 87 8.17 1.92 1.43
C TYR A 87 8.73 3.34 1.42
N ALA A 88 9.90 3.51 2.04
CA ALA A 88 10.69 4.73 1.95
C ALA A 88 11.88 4.50 1.01
N PRO A 89 12.14 5.40 0.04
CA PRO A 89 13.35 5.30 -0.77
C PRO A 89 14.58 5.60 0.09
N CYS A 90 15.65 4.84 -0.09
CA CYS A 90 16.87 4.99 0.70
C CYS A 90 17.52 6.38 0.54
N SER A 91 17.34 7.03 -0.61
CA SER A 91 17.76 8.42 -0.83
C SER A 91 17.12 9.42 0.13
N LEU A 92 15.93 9.12 0.66
CA LEU A 92 15.23 9.92 1.67
C LEU A 92 16.04 9.99 2.99
N SER A 93 16.80 8.94 3.29
CA SER A 93 17.64 8.83 4.50
C SER A 93 18.99 9.56 4.39
N ALA A 94 19.43 9.86 3.17
CA ALA A 94 20.77 10.40 2.89
C ALA A 94 20.87 11.92 3.11
N ASN A 95 19.77 12.66 2.94
CA ASN A 95 19.79 14.12 2.93
C ASN A 95 19.12 14.78 4.13
N THR A 96 18.45 14.03 4.99
CA THR A 96 17.73 14.61 6.11
C THR A 96 17.49 13.58 7.19
N SER A 97 17.68 14.00 8.44
CA SER A 97 17.03 13.37 9.60
C SER A 97 15.53 13.35 9.35
N ILE A 98 14.99 12.30 8.75
CA ILE A 98 13.55 12.07 8.72
C ILE A 98 13.15 11.86 10.18
N GLN A 99 12.72 12.94 10.84
CA GLN A 99 12.29 12.88 12.23
C GLN A 99 10.87 12.38 12.36
N LEU A 100 10.05 12.47 11.30
CA LEU A 100 8.65 12.08 11.34
C LEU A 100 8.16 11.63 9.97
N ILE A 101 7.51 10.47 9.94
CA ILE A 101 6.70 10.00 8.82
C ILE A 101 5.23 10.14 9.23
N GLU A 102 4.43 10.74 8.37
CA GLU A 102 2.98 10.89 8.53
C GLU A 102 2.27 10.23 7.35
N ILE A 103 1.20 9.51 7.65
CA ILE A 103 0.39 8.76 6.69
C ILE A 103 -1.06 9.11 6.93
N VAL A 104 -1.74 9.56 5.88
CA VAL A 104 -3.17 9.83 5.90
C VAL A 104 -3.85 8.99 4.84
N ILE A 105 -4.81 8.15 5.24
CA ILE A 105 -5.64 7.36 4.32
C ILE A 105 -7.07 7.88 4.43
N THR A 106 -7.66 8.20 3.29
CA THR A 106 -9.05 8.65 3.17
C THR A 106 -9.78 7.82 2.13
N SER A 107 -11.11 7.71 2.25
CA SER A 107 -11.91 7.09 1.20
C SER A 107 -11.88 7.92 -0.07
N ASN A 108 -11.78 7.26 -1.23
CA ASN A 108 -12.24 7.89 -2.46
C ASN A 108 -13.73 8.22 -2.28
N GLN A 109 -14.06 9.50 -2.31
CA GLN A 109 -15.44 9.90 -2.41
C GLN A 109 -15.92 9.57 -3.82
N THR A 110 -17.03 8.85 -3.91
CA THR A 110 -17.89 8.96 -5.08
C THR A 110 -18.43 10.38 -5.07
N GLU A 111 -18.05 11.22 -6.04
CA GLU A 111 -19.05 12.14 -6.58
C GLU A 111 -20.28 11.28 -6.87
N SER A 112 -21.39 11.56 -6.17
CA SER A 112 -22.70 10.94 -6.33
C SER A 112 -22.86 10.38 -7.75
N MET A 113 -23.10 9.08 -7.89
CA MET A 113 -23.42 8.33 -9.11
C MET A 113 -24.22 9.13 -10.16
N LYS A 114 -23.55 9.99 -10.94
CA LYS A 114 -24.10 10.69 -12.11
C LYS A 114 -23.30 10.45 -13.39
N ASN A 115 -22.10 9.89 -13.29
CA ASN A 115 -21.27 9.56 -14.44
C ASN A 115 -20.98 8.05 -14.47
N LEU A 116 -22.02 7.25 -14.74
CA LEU A 116 -21.89 5.80 -15.02
C LEU A 116 -21.26 5.52 -16.41
N ALA A 117 -20.79 6.54 -17.12
CA ALA A 117 -20.04 6.37 -18.36
C ALA A 117 -18.59 6.80 -18.12
N ASN A 118 -17.67 5.86 -18.31
CA ASN A 118 -16.20 6.00 -18.24
C ASN A 118 -15.53 5.73 -16.89
N PHE A 119 -15.59 4.48 -16.43
CA PHE A 119 -14.42 3.91 -15.76
C PHE A 119 -13.86 2.76 -16.60
N LYS A 120 -12.75 3.05 -17.28
CA LYS A 120 -11.89 2.06 -17.92
C LYS A 120 -11.06 1.40 -16.83
N THR A 121 -11.50 0.23 -16.37
CA THR A 121 -10.68 -0.63 -15.52
C THR A 121 -9.50 -1.14 -16.33
N HIS A 122 -8.31 -0.61 -16.11
CA HIS A 122 -7.08 -1.28 -16.55
C HIS A 122 -6.77 -2.43 -15.58
N SER A 123 -7.58 -3.48 -15.66
CA SER A 123 -7.17 -4.81 -15.20
C SER A 123 -6.18 -5.34 -16.23
N LYS A 124 -4.90 -5.43 -15.85
CA LYS A 124 -3.95 -6.26 -16.61
C LYS A 124 -4.30 -7.71 -16.30
N PHE A 125 -5.31 -8.22 -16.99
CA PHE A 125 -5.44 -9.65 -17.26
C PHE A 125 -4.16 -10.06 -18.00
N MET A 126 -3.20 -10.65 -17.30
CA MET A 126 -2.15 -11.45 -17.93
C MET A 126 -2.86 -12.57 -18.69
N PRO A 127 -2.73 -12.65 -20.02
CA PRO A 127 -3.38 -13.72 -20.76
C PRO A 127 -2.72 -15.04 -20.36
N ILE A 128 -3.55 -16.06 -20.19
CA ILE A 128 -3.23 -17.47 -19.94
C ILE A 128 -2.15 -18.04 -20.90
N LEU A 129 -1.81 -17.31 -21.96
CA LEU A 129 -0.74 -17.59 -22.92
C LEU A 129 0.65 -17.71 -22.28
N PHE A 130 0.96 -17.01 -21.17
CA PHE A 130 2.26 -17.13 -20.51
C PHE A 130 2.45 -18.46 -19.75
N LEU A 131 1.37 -19.11 -19.30
CA LEU A 131 1.45 -20.43 -18.66
C LEU A 131 1.73 -21.55 -19.66
N ILE A 132 1.23 -21.42 -20.91
CA ILE A 132 1.42 -22.44 -21.94
C ILE A 132 2.88 -22.48 -22.43
N VAL A 133 3.53 -21.33 -22.55
CA VAL A 133 4.95 -21.27 -22.97
C VAL A 133 5.87 -21.91 -21.93
N LYS A 134 5.57 -21.76 -20.63
CA LYS A 134 6.36 -22.38 -19.56
C LYS A 134 6.14 -23.89 -19.47
N LEU A 135 4.92 -24.38 -19.71
CA LEU A 135 4.65 -25.82 -19.79
C LEU A 135 5.30 -26.49 -21.02
N LEU A 136 5.38 -25.78 -22.16
CA LEU A 136 6.03 -26.29 -23.37
C LEU A 136 7.56 -26.29 -23.27
N SER A 137 8.18 -25.35 -22.54
CA SER A 137 9.63 -25.36 -22.32
C SER A 137 10.09 -26.49 -21.40
N ASP A 138 9.25 -26.93 -20.47
CA ASP A 138 9.57 -28.04 -19.55
C ASP A 138 9.33 -29.43 -20.18
N LEU A 139 8.54 -29.52 -21.26
CA LEU A 139 8.33 -30.78 -22.01
C LEU A 139 9.39 -31.07 -23.09
N CYS A 140 10.22 -30.09 -23.46
CA CYS A 140 11.23 -30.25 -24.52
C CYS A 140 12.63 -30.65 -24.02
N ILE A 141 12.82 -30.85 -22.71
CA ILE A 141 14.09 -31.33 -22.14
C ILE A 141 13.91 -32.76 -21.62
N CYS A 142 13.49 -33.67 -22.48
CA CYS A 142 13.57 -35.12 -22.28
C CYS A 142 13.54 -35.82 -23.64
N HIS A 143 14.61 -35.72 -24.42
CA HIS A 143 15.01 -36.83 -25.27
C HIS A 143 16.52 -36.81 -25.51
N VAL A 144 17.08 -38.00 -25.26
CA VAL A 144 18.45 -38.51 -25.38
C VAL A 144 19.11 -38.15 -26.71
#